data_AF-A0A5D2R4I2-F1
#
_entry.id   AF-A0A5D2R4I2-F1
#
_cell.length_a   1.000
_cell.length_b   1.000
_cell.length_c   1.000
_cell.angle_alpha   90.00
_cell.angle_beta   90.00
_cell.angle_gamma   90.00
#
_symmetry.space_group_name_H-M   'P 1'
#
loop_
_entity.id
_entity.type
_entity.pdbx_description
1 polymer ?
#
loop_
_entity_poly.entity_id
_entity_poly.type
_entity_poly.pdbx_seq_one_letter_code
_entity_poly.pdbx_strand_id
1 'polypeptide(L)'
;MVRFKNRYMVMEVLLDPNKEMSGDDSIVITQFNISKAIKDSILVNFGECGLASSLRSFQVKYVNSITKLCIIRASRDEYKKIWYSISMVRSIGNCLVLFNLLDLSGSIKACKTAALKCDELKFEQYKLMVGARLSVDVIRHMQNCIEKIKILEH
;
A
#
# COMPACT_ATOMS: atom_id res chain seq x y z
N MET A 1 -5.33 23.29 -22.32
CA MET A 1 -5.95 22.01 -21.89
C MET A 1 -5.65 21.77 -20.42
N VAL A 2 -6.68 21.63 -19.58
CA VAL A 2 -6.51 21.37 -18.13
C VAL A 2 -6.55 19.86 -17.90
N ARG A 3 -5.41 19.24 -17.58
CA ARG A 3 -5.32 17.80 -17.27
C ARG A 3 -5.47 17.58 -15.77
N PHE A 4 -6.31 16.62 -15.37
CA PHE A 4 -6.40 16.19 -13.97
C PHE A 4 -5.05 15.62 -13.50
N LYS A 5 -4.53 16.14 -12.39
CA LYS A 5 -3.21 15.75 -11.87
C LYS A 5 -3.37 14.79 -10.70
N ASN A 6 -2.72 13.63 -10.81
CA ASN A 6 -2.66 12.62 -9.75
C ASN A 6 -1.36 12.72 -8.96
N ARG A 7 -1.41 12.26 -7.71
CA ARG A 7 -0.27 11.93 -6.87
C ARG A 7 -0.29 10.43 -6.58
N TYR A 8 0.88 9.86 -6.44
CA TYR A 8 1.08 8.45 -6.11
C TYR A 8 1.91 8.38 -4.84
N MET A 9 1.44 7.61 -3.88
CA MET A 9 2.12 7.36 -2.61
C MET A 9 2.57 5.91 -2.60
N VAL A 10 3.86 5.69 -2.38
CA VAL A 10 4.42 4.38 -2.06
C VAL A 10 4.46 4.28 -0.55
N MET A 11 3.74 3.31 0.00
CA MET A 11 3.62 3.12 1.44
C MET A 11 3.98 1.70 1.83
N GLU A 12 4.53 1.55 3.01
CA GLU A 12 4.79 0.30 3.67
C GLU A 12 3.75 0.08 4.77
N VAL A 13 3.21 -1.13 4.84
CA VAL A 13 2.28 -1.57 5.88
C VAL A 13 3.06 -2.36 6.93
N LEU A 14 3.23 -1.77 8.10
CA LEU A 14 3.83 -2.44 9.25
C LEU A 14 2.72 -3.13 10.04
N LEU A 15 2.88 -4.43 10.23
CA LEU A 15 2.00 -5.26 11.05
C LEU A 15 2.64 -5.48 12.43
N ASP A 16 1.80 -5.62 13.45
CA ASP A 16 2.28 -5.98 14.79
C ASP A 16 2.80 -7.43 14.79
N PRO A 17 4.08 -7.69 15.12
CA PRO A 17 4.68 -9.02 15.10
C PRO A 17 4.01 -9.99 16.08
N ASN A 18 3.33 -9.49 17.12
CA ASN A 18 2.67 -10.33 18.12
C ASN A 18 1.52 -11.15 17.54
N LYS A 19 0.93 -10.74 16.40
CA LYS A 19 -0.17 -11.44 15.74
C LYS A 19 0.25 -12.33 14.56
N GLU A 20 1.50 -12.26 14.10
CA GLU A 20 1.98 -13.17 13.05
C GLU A 20 2.15 -14.62 13.56
N MET A 21 2.21 -14.81 14.89
CA MET A 21 2.44 -16.11 15.54
C MET A 21 1.16 -16.90 15.87
N SER A 22 -0.03 -16.29 15.81
CA SER A 22 -1.31 -16.96 16.05
C SER A 22 -1.92 -17.42 14.72
N GLY A 23 -1.54 -18.61 14.29
CA GLY A 23 -1.70 -19.15 12.94
C GLY A 23 -3.10 -19.52 12.45
N ASP A 24 -4.12 -18.68 12.65
CA ASP A 24 -5.46 -18.95 12.08
C ASP A 24 -6.15 -17.73 11.42
N ASP A 25 -5.76 -16.48 11.75
CA ASP A 25 -6.37 -15.27 11.21
C ASP A 25 -5.32 -14.30 10.61
N SER A 26 -4.38 -14.83 9.82
CA SER A 26 -3.46 -13.96 9.08
C SER A 26 -4.25 -13.18 8.03
N ILE A 27 -4.61 -11.93 8.34
CA ILE A 27 -5.34 -11.09 7.40
C ILE A 27 -4.49 -10.94 6.15
N VAL A 28 -4.96 -11.52 5.06
CA VAL A 28 -4.33 -11.37 3.76
C VAL A 28 -4.38 -9.88 3.44
N ILE A 29 -3.22 -9.24 3.37
CA ILE A 29 -3.10 -7.86 2.93
C ILE A 29 -3.47 -7.86 1.45
N THR A 30 -4.73 -7.52 1.20
CA THR A 30 -5.32 -7.40 -0.13
C THR A 30 -5.58 -5.94 -0.45
N GLN A 31 -5.68 -5.64 -1.74
CA GLN A 31 -6.07 -4.30 -2.22
C GLN A 31 -7.43 -3.89 -1.65
N PHE A 32 -8.36 -4.84 -1.52
CA PHE A 32 -9.68 -4.58 -0.96
C PHE A 32 -9.62 -4.17 0.51
N ASN A 33 -8.90 -4.93 1.34
CA ASN A 33 -8.80 -4.65 2.78
C ASN A 33 -8.16 -3.29 3.06
N ILE A 34 -7.08 -2.95 2.35
CA ILE A 34 -6.43 -1.64 2.46
C ILE A 34 -7.37 -0.54 1.96
N SER A 35 -8.02 -0.73 0.80
CA SER A 35 -8.91 0.29 0.25
C SER A 35 -10.10 0.56 1.17
N LYS A 36 -10.69 -0.49 1.75
CA LYS A 36 -11.79 -0.38 2.70
C LYS A 36 -11.36 0.36 3.97
N ALA A 37 -10.27 -0.06 4.60
CA ALA A 37 -9.79 0.58 5.83
C ALA A 37 -9.48 2.08 5.65
N ILE A 38 -8.90 2.45 4.50
CA ILE A 38 -8.63 3.86 4.21
C ILE A 38 -9.93 4.63 3.95
N LYS A 39 -10.90 4.06 3.21
CA LYS A 39 -12.20 4.69 2.99
C LYS A 39 -12.97 4.91 4.29
N ASP A 40 -12.97 3.91 5.16
CA ASP A 40 -13.61 3.99 6.47
C ASP A 40 -12.94 5.08 7.33
N SER A 41 -11.61 5.19 7.29
CA SER A 41 -10.88 6.27 7.97
C SER A 41 -11.18 7.65 7.36
N ILE A 42 -11.31 7.77 6.04
CA ILE A 42 -11.71 9.03 5.40
C ILE A 42 -13.12 9.42 5.86
N LEU A 43 -14.05 8.47 5.92
CA LEU A 43 -15.42 8.70 6.37
C LEU A 43 -15.46 9.20 7.82
N VAL A 44 -14.71 8.56 8.72
CA VAL A 44 -14.66 8.94 10.14
C VAL A 44 -14.06 10.34 10.33
N ASN A 45 -12.99 10.68 9.59
CA ASN A 45 -12.26 11.93 9.81
C ASN A 45 -12.80 13.13 9.02
N PHE A 46 -13.37 12.90 7.84
CA PHE A 46 -13.79 13.96 6.91
C PHE A 46 -15.28 13.88 6.51
N GLY A 47 -16.01 12.89 7.04
CA GLY A 47 -17.43 12.68 6.75
C GLY A 47 -17.72 12.23 5.32
N GLU A 48 -19.00 12.13 5.01
CA GLU A 48 -19.51 11.68 3.70
C GLU A 48 -19.02 12.57 2.55
N CYS A 49 -18.94 13.89 2.78
CA CYS A 49 -18.47 14.85 1.78
C CYS A 49 -16.99 14.60 1.41
N GLY A 50 -16.13 14.36 2.40
CA GLY A 50 -14.72 14.06 2.17
C GLY A 50 -14.49 12.71 1.48
N LEU A 51 -15.30 11.71 1.83
CA LEU A 51 -15.27 10.42 1.16
C LEU A 51 -15.72 10.54 -0.30
N ALA A 52 -16.86 11.18 -0.55
CA ALA A 52 -17.42 11.35 -1.89
C ALA A 52 -16.47 12.10 -2.83
N SER A 53 -15.81 13.16 -2.33
CA SER A 53 -14.87 13.95 -3.12
C SER A 53 -13.63 13.12 -3.53
N SER A 54 -13.13 12.30 -2.60
CA SER A 54 -11.93 11.48 -2.80
C SER A 54 -12.20 10.20 -3.59
N LEU A 55 -13.42 9.68 -3.60
CA LEU A 55 -13.78 8.36 -4.13
C LEU A 55 -13.37 8.14 -5.60
N ARG A 56 -13.47 9.19 -6.41
CA ARG A 56 -13.15 9.11 -7.85
C ARG A 56 -11.64 8.99 -8.11
N SER A 57 -10.83 9.66 -7.29
CA SER A 57 -9.39 9.79 -7.51
C SER A 57 -8.60 8.73 -6.75
N PHE A 58 -9.08 8.37 -5.55
CA PHE A 58 -8.51 7.39 -4.66
C PHE A 58 -8.60 5.98 -5.22
N GLN A 59 -7.44 5.35 -5.43
CA GLN A 59 -7.37 3.95 -5.81
C GLN A 59 -6.10 3.31 -5.27
N VAL A 60 -6.22 2.15 -4.64
CA VAL A 60 -5.08 1.29 -4.33
C VAL A 60 -4.72 0.56 -5.64
N LYS A 61 -3.55 0.84 -6.18
CA LYS A 61 -3.09 0.33 -7.49
C LYS A 61 -2.31 -0.98 -7.36
N TYR A 62 -1.56 -1.12 -6.27
CA TYR A 62 -0.68 -2.26 -6.05
C TYR A 62 -0.57 -2.56 -4.58
N VAL A 63 -0.45 -3.85 -4.27
CA VAL A 63 -0.19 -4.39 -2.93
C VAL A 63 0.69 -5.62 -3.10
N ASN A 64 1.77 -5.68 -2.32
CA ASN A 64 2.62 -6.85 -2.16
C ASN A 64 2.39 -7.44 -0.77
N SER A 65 1.97 -8.69 -0.68
CA SER A 65 1.78 -9.40 0.59
C SER A 65 3.09 -9.81 1.26
N ILE A 66 4.18 -9.92 0.51
CA ILE A 66 5.51 -10.34 0.99
C ILE A 66 6.22 -9.16 1.65
N THR A 67 6.51 -8.12 0.87
CA THR A 67 7.22 -6.91 1.34
C THR A 67 6.31 -5.91 2.05
N LYS A 68 5.00 -6.18 2.08
CA LYS A 68 3.97 -5.32 2.69
C LYS A 68 3.89 -3.93 2.07
N LEU A 69 4.38 -3.76 0.85
CA LEU A 69 4.34 -2.50 0.11
C LEU A 69 3.00 -2.30 -0.60
N CYS A 70 2.52 -1.08 -0.64
CA CYS A 70 1.35 -0.68 -1.42
C CYS A 70 1.57 0.63 -2.17
N ILE A 71 0.88 0.78 -3.29
CA ILE A 71 0.86 2.01 -4.09
C ILE A 71 -0.56 2.54 -4.11
N ILE A 72 -0.71 3.79 -3.70
CA ILE A 72 -1.99 4.48 -3.59
C ILE A 72 -1.99 5.68 -4.52
N ARG A 73 -2.98 5.75 -5.40
CA ARG A 73 -3.27 6.92 -6.24
C ARG A 73 -4.25 7.84 -5.52
N ALA A 74 -4.01 9.14 -5.61
CA ALA A 74 -4.87 10.20 -5.10
C ALA A 74 -4.88 11.41 -6.05
N SER A 75 -5.89 12.28 -5.95
CA SER A 75 -5.88 13.58 -6.63
C SER A 75 -4.80 14.51 -6.05
N ARG A 76 -4.27 15.43 -6.85
CA ARG A 76 -3.32 16.45 -6.37
C ARG A 76 -3.91 17.35 -5.28
N ASP A 77 -5.23 17.53 -5.27
CA ASP A 77 -5.88 18.47 -4.35
C ASP A 77 -6.26 17.79 -3.02
N GLU A 78 -6.49 16.46 -3.03
CA GLU A 78 -6.97 15.73 -1.85
C GLU A 78 -5.96 14.75 -1.26
N TYR A 79 -4.78 14.55 -1.89
CA TYR A 79 -3.79 13.60 -1.38
C TYR A 79 -3.41 13.85 0.08
N LYS A 80 -3.43 15.10 0.56
CA LYS A 80 -3.16 15.43 1.97
C LYS A 80 -4.24 14.87 2.91
N LYS A 81 -5.51 14.97 2.54
CA LYS A 81 -6.63 14.40 3.32
C LYS A 81 -6.55 12.88 3.36
N ILE A 82 -6.26 12.27 2.21
CA ILE A 82 -6.07 10.83 2.11
C ILE A 82 -4.86 10.40 2.95
N TRP A 83 -3.73 11.10 2.86
CA TRP A 83 -2.53 10.79 3.66
C TRP A 83 -2.78 10.92 5.16
N TYR A 84 -3.46 11.98 5.59
CA TYR A 84 -3.90 12.14 6.98
C TYR A 84 -4.79 10.97 7.43
N SER A 85 -5.79 10.61 6.61
CA SER A 85 -6.67 9.47 6.92
C SER A 85 -5.88 8.17 7.05
N ILE A 86 -4.89 7.94 6.17
CA ILE A 86 -4.03 6.76 6.23
C ILE A 86 -3.22 6.71 7.54
N SER A 87 -2.65 7.84 7.98
CA SER A 87 -1.92 7.89 9.25
C SER A 87 -2.79 7.60 10.49
N MET A 88 -4.11 7.79 10.38
CA MET A 88 -5.07 7.51 11.44
C MET A 88 -5.64 6.07 11.39
N VAL A 89 -5.31 5.28 10.37
CA VAL A 89 -5.71 3.86 10.32
C VAL A 89 -4.91 3.10 11.37
N ARG A 90 -5.61 2.63 12.42
CA ARG A 90 -5.00 1.84 13.50
C ARG A 90 -5.12 0.33 13.29
N SER A 91 -6.14 -0.11 12.56
CA SER A 91 -6.38 -1.53 12.35
C SER A 91 -7.01 -1.81 10.99
N ILE A 92 -6.67 -2.96 10.43
CA ILE A 92 -7.35 -3.55 9.28
C ILE A 92 -7.91 -4.88 9.76
N GLY A 93 -9.25 -4.99 9.80
CA GLY A 93 -9.91 -6.11 10.46
C GLY A 93 -9.47 -6.22 11.92
N ASN A 94 -8.95 -7.38 12.30
CA ASN A 94 -8.48 -7.66 13.65
C ASN A 94 -6.97 -7.40 13.86
N CYS A 95 -6.23 -6.91 12.86
CA CYS A 95 -4.79 -6.66 12.99
C CYS A 95 -4.51 -5.17 13.19
N LEU A 96 -3.62 -4.84 14.13
CA LEU A 96 -3.08 -3.49 14.27
C LEU A 96 -2.10 -3.23 13.13
N VAL A 97 -2.23 -2.06 12.51
CA VAL A 97 -1.41 -1.66 11.37
C VAL A 97 -0.85 -0.27 11.58
N LEU A 98 0.33 -0.03 11.03
CA LEU A 98 0.89 1.30 10.84
C LEU A 98 1.28 1.47 9.37
N PHE A 99 0.99 2.63 8.81
CA PHE A 99 1.43 2.98 7.46
C PHE A 99 2.64 3.89 7.52
N ASN A 100 3.72 3.50 6.86
CA ASN A 100 4.91 4.31 6.67
C ASN A 100 4.96 4.83 5.22
N LEU A 101 5.13 6.13 5.03
CA LEU A 101 5.26 6.73 3.69
C LEU A 101 6.71 6.66 3.24
N LEU A 102 6.98 6.02 2.10
CA LEU A 102 8.32 5.89 1.54
C LEU A 102 8.60 6.89 0.42
N ASP A 103 7.62 7.12 -0.47
CA ASP A 103 7.77 8.06 -1.58
C ASP A 103 6.43 8.73 -1.95
N LEU A 104 6.50 9.99 -2.38
CA LEU A 104 5.37 10.75 -2.92
C LEU A 104 5.73 11.31 -4.30
N SER A 105 5.13 10.71 -5.33
CA SER A 105 5.42 10.99 -6.72
C SER A 105 4.26 11.68 -7.45
N GLY A 106 4.57 12.60 -8.36
CA GLY A 106 3.57 13.24 -9.25
C GLY A 106 3.30 12.48 -10.56
N SER A 107 4.10 11.45 -10.85
CA SER A 107 3.97 10.64 -12.05
C SER A 107 4.04 9.15 -11.71
N ILE A 108 3.33 8.33 -12.48
CA ILE A 108 3.37 6.88 -12.30
C ILE A 108 4.75 6.30 -12.65
N LYS A 109 5.49 6.93 -13.57
CA LYS A 109 6.85 6.52 -13.94
C LYS A 109 7.82 6.67 -12.77
N ALA A 110 7.85 7.84 -12.13
CA ALA A 110 8.66 8.06 -10.94
C ALA A 110 8.25 7.13 -9.79
N CYS A 111 6.94 6.96 -9.60
CA CYS A 111 6.40 6.03 -8.60
C CYS A 111 6.83 4.58 -8.85
N LYS A 112 6.85 4.11 -10.10
CA LYS A 112 7.32 2.76 -10.45
C LYS A 112 8.77 2.56 -10.08
N THR A 113 9.64 3.50 -10.45
CA THR A 113 11.07 3.43 -10.13
C THR A 113 11.30 3.43 -8.61
N ALA A 114 10.59 4.30 -7.88
CA ALA A 114 10.67 4.34 -6.42
C ALA A 114 10.13 3.04 -5.79
N ALA A 115 9.00 2.53 -6.27
CA ALA A 115 8.40 1.30 -5.77
C ALA A 115 9.29 0.08 -6.01
N LEU A 116 9.86 -0.08 -7.21
CA LEU A 116 10.79 -1.17 -7.54
C LEU A 116 12.00 -1.15 -6.61
N LYS A 117 12.62 0.02 -6.41
CA LYS A 117 13.75 0.17 -5.50
C LYS A 117 13.38 -0.19 -4.06
N CYS A 118 12.20 0.25 -3.58
CA CYS A 118 11.72 -0.08 -2.24
C CYS A 118 11.44 -1.57 -2.09
N ASP A 119 10.82 -2.20 -3.10
CA ASP A 119 10.45 -3.62 -3.10
C ASP A 119 11.69 -4.52 -3.10
N GLU A 120 12.71 -4.18 -3.88
CA GLU A 120 14.01 -4.86 -3.89
C GLU A 120 14.69 -4.79 -2.52
N LEU A 121 14.85 -3.59 -1.96
CA LEU A 121 15.49 -3.40 -0.65
C LEU A 121 14.76 -4.14 0.47
N LYS A 122 13.41 -4.09 0.47
CA LYS A 122 12.60 -4.79 1.48
C LYS A 122 12.65 -6.30 1.31
N PHE A 123 12.70 -6.79 0.07
CA PHE A 123 12.83 -8.21 -0.19
C PHE A 123 14.22 -8.75 0.21
N GLU A 124 15.28 -7.97 0.03
CA GLU A 124 16.60 -8.31 0.56
C GLU A 124 16.60 -8.41 2.08
N GLN A 125 15.98 -7.44 2.77
CA GLN A 125 15.80 -7.51 4.23
C GLN A 125 15.01 -8.75 4.65
N TYR A 126 13.93 -9.06 3.93
CA TYR A 126 13.13 -10.27 4.16
C TYR A 126 13.94 -11.56 3.99
N LYS A 127 14.79 -11.65 2.95
CA LYS A 127 15.69 -12.80 2.76
C LYS A 127 16.65 -12.99 3.94
N LEU A 128 17.20 -11.89 4.47
CA LEU A 128 18.10 -11.94 5.63
C LEU A 128 17.37 -12.43 6.90
N MET A 129 16.12 -12.01 7.10
CA MET A 129 15.31 -12.42 8.25
C MET A 129 14.89 -13.89 8.19
N VAL A 130 14.47 -14.38 7.02
CA VAL A 130 13.98 -15.76 6.85
C VAL A 130 15.12 -16.77 6.67
N GLY A 131 16.29 -16.33 6.21
CA GLY A 131 17.47 -17.17 6.01
C GLY A 131 17.24 -18.27 4.96
N ALA A 132 17.76 -19.48 5.22
CA ALA A 132 17.73 -20.61 4.29
C ALA A 132 16.34 -21.24 4.03
N ARG A 133 15.27 -20.72 4.67
CA ARG A 133 13.89 -21.25 4.54
C ARG A 133 13.08 -20.61 3.39
N LEU A 134 13.74 -19.94 2.45
CA LEU A 134 13.04 -19.29 1.36
C LEU A 134 12.44 -20.34 0.41
N SER A 135 11.13 -20.50 0.44
CA SER A 135 10.43 -21.35 -0.53
C SER A 135 10.54 -20.77 -1.94
N VAL A 136 10.72 -21.65 -2.92
CA VAL A 136 10.71 -21.32 -4.36
C VAL A 136 9.42 -20.59 -4.75
N ASP A 137 8.30 -20.90 -4.08
CA ASP A 137 7.02 -20.24 -4.30
C ASP A 137 7.03 -18.77 -3.94
N VAL A 138 7.75 -18.38 -2.88
CA VAL A 138 7.86 -16.98 -2.45
C VAL A 138 8.65 -16.18 -3.48
N ILE A 139 9.72 -16.76 -4.04
CA ILE A 139 10.52 -16.12 -5.09
C ILE A 139 9.67 -15.90 -6.34
N ARG A 140 8.94 -16.93 -6.78
CA ARG A 140 8.04 -16.85 -7.93
C ARG A 140 6.93 -15.81 -7.71
N HIS A 141 6.34 -15.79 -6.52
CA HIS A 141 5.33 -14.79 -6.17
C HIS A 141 5.92 -13.36 -6.18
N MET A 142 7.14 -13.18 -5.68
CA MET A 142 7.84 -11.91 -5.72
C MET A 142 8.11 -11.44 -7.16
N GLN A 143 8.53 -12.33 -8.05
CA GLN A 143 8.71 -12.02 -9.47
C GLN A 143 7.40 -11.55 -10.13
N ASN A 144 6.29 -12.24 -9.84
CA ASN A 144 4.96 -11.83 -10.32
C ASN A 144 4.57 -10.43 -9.79
N CYS A 145 4.92 -10.12 -8.55
CA CYS A 145 4.71 -8.81 -7.94
C CYS A 145 5.51 -7.71 -8.66
N ILE A 146 6.78 -7.95 -8.97
CA ILE A 146 7.63 -7.03 -9.74
C ILE A 146 7.05 -6.77 -11.14
N GLU A 147 6.61 -7.82 -11.84
CA GLU A 147 5.98 -7.66 -13.16
C GLU A 147 4.68 -6.85 -13.08
N LYS A 148 3.87 -7.04 -12.03
CA LYS A 148 2.68 -6.21 -11.79
C LYS A 148 3.04 -4.73 -11.65
N ILE A 149 4.13 -4.37 -10.95
CA ILE A 149 4.58 -2.98 -10.84
C ILE A 149 4.94 -2.41 -12.22
N LYS A 150 5.64 -3.18 -13.06
CA LYS A 150 6.02 -2.76 -14.41
C LYS A 150 4.81 -2.48 -15.30
N ILE A 151 3.75 -3.28 -15.17
CA ILE A 151 2.50 -3.17 -15.96
C ILE A 151 1.56 -2.09 -15.42
N LEU A 152 1.83 -1.44 -14.28
CA LEU A 152 0.90 -0.42 -13.73
C LEU A 152 0.66 0.74 -14.71
N GLU A 153 -0.56 0.85 -15.21
CA GLU A 153 -1.00 1.97 -16.03
C GLU A 153 -1.99 2.88 -15.27
N HIS A 154 -2.20 4.07 -15.85
CA HIS A 154 -2.86 5.24 -15.27
C HIS A 154 -4.08 4.96 -14.37
#